data_AF-A0AAW5T7P7-F1
#
_entry.id   AF-A0AAW5T7P7-F1
#
_cell.length_a   1.000
_cell.length_b   1.000
_cell.length_c   1.000
_cell.angle_alpha   90.00
_cell.angle_beta   90.00
_cell.angle_gamma   90.00
#
_symmetry.space_group_name_H-M   'P 1'
#
loop_
_entity.id
_entity.type
_entity.pdbx_description
1 polymer ?
#
loop_
_entity_poly.entity_id
_entity_poly.type
_entity_poly.pdbx_seq_one_letter_code
_entity_poly.pdbx_strand_id
1 'polypeptide(L)'
;MRRHFGFRFTTGHAIWAATLIPACIAVCMHFKLLWLGITLSVLIALFSVLTIRGYRLTGWVRAVFSWRRRHRSTPDVPSEPAVGATVMPGDHVAVRWQGDYLVAVIELMPRPFTPTVIVNGDAVTDDTVSTKLVEKLLRAHCPDLEADVVSAGYRVGKTAPASLVALYEQVVGPYPAPANRRTWIVLRADPEKTRRSAQRRDSGVSGLARYLVASATRIADQLASNGIDARCSRSFDDYDKATEISFEKETWSVIKGRSTFTAAYNAPGGPDVWWSARADHTTTCVRIRPGAAPTSTVLLTTLSNPTTPRGFSCLYGGQRAALQGLTPVTDKHYDLPIGSAGVLVGETSDRYPVYMPFDNVDVSINLGDARLFTQFVIRSAASGAVVTLSPQFREFATMINGRVGRVPRVAWPNATTYLGPHQGVGRVILRPNFIDTPRHRQLPITLINPREESRYQMALEQ
;
A
#
# COMPACT_ATOMS: atom_id res chain seq x y z
N MET A 1 -14.25 -15.90 10.73
CA MET A 1 -14.54 -15.72 12.17
C MET A 1 -13.84 -14.44 12.65
N ARG A 2 -14.56 -13.40 13.10
CA ARG A 2 -13.92 -12.15 13.58
C ARG A 2 -13.28 -12.43 14.94
N ARG A 3 -11.95 -12.56 15.01
CA ARG A 3 -11.23 -12.60 16.31
C ARG A 3 -11.22 -11.20 16.91
N HIS A 4 -12.26 -10.86 17.66
CA HIS A 4 -12.36 -9.59 18.39
C HIS A 4 -11.48 -9.55 19.64
N PHE A 5 -11.11 -10.73 20.16
CA PHE A 5 -10.31 -10.91 21.37
C PHE A 5 -9.01 -11.63 21.04
N GLY A 6 -7.94 -11.23 21.70
CA GLY A 6 -6.64 -11.90 21.65
C GLY A 6 -5.88 -11.70 22.96
N PHE A 7 -4.82 -12.47 23.16
CA PHE A 7 -3.95 -12.37 24.33
C PHE A 7 -2.58 -11.84 23.91
N ARG A 8 -2.06 -10.83 24.62
CA ARG A 8 -0.71 -10.31 24.42
C ARG A 8 -0.01 -10.19 25.76
N PHE A 9 1.12 -10.88 25.91
CA PHE A 9 1.98 -10.76 27.08
C PHE A 9 3.04 -9.68 26.85
N THR A 10 3.21 -8.74 27.78
CA THR A 10 4.41 -7.88 27.80
C THR A 10 4.98 -7.81 29.20
N THR A 11 6.30 -7.67 29.29
CA THR A 11 7.07 -7.64 30.53
C THR A 11 6.54 -6.59 31.51
N GLY A 12 6.25 -5.37 31.04
CA GLY A 12 5.76 -4.31 31.92
C GLY A 12 4.39 -4.59 32.56
N HIS A 13 3.42 -5.13 31.79
CA HIS A 13 2.10 -5.44 32.37
C HIS A 13 2.15 -6.72 33.20
N ALA A 14 3.04 -7.65 32.87
CA ALA A 14 3.29 -8.83 33.69
C ALA A 14 3.91 -8.45 35.04
N ILE A 15 4.83 -7.48 35.08
CA ILE A 15 5.41 -6.96 36.33
C ILE A 15 4.31 -6.31 37.18
N TRP A 16 3.45 -5.47 36.60
CA TRP A 16 2.31 -4.87 37.32
C TRP A 16 1.32 -5.92 37.82
N ALA A 17 0.99 -6.94 37.02
CA ALA A 17 0.13 -8.03 37.46
C ALA A 17 0.79 -8.82 38.60
N ALA A 18 2.09 -9.12 38.49
CA ALA A 18 2.86 -9.86 39.48
C ALA A 18 2.99 -9.12 40.82
N THR A 19 2.91 -7.78 40.83
CA THR A 19 2.89 -6.99 42.07
C THR A 19 1.48 -6.77 42.61
N LEU A 20 0.51 -6.43 41.75
CA LEU A 20 -0.85 -6.09 42.18
C LEU A 20 -1.67 -7.29 42.63
N ILE A 21 -1.48 -8.47 42.03
CA ILE A 21 -2.23 -9.68 42.38
C ILE A 21 -1.92 -10.13 43.82
N PRO A 22 -0.64 -10.33 44.23
CA PRO A 22 -0.34 -10.68 45.62
C PRO A 22 -0.78 -9.60 46.61
N ALA A 23 -0.62 -8.31 46.26
CA ALA A 23 -1.06 -7.21 47.11
C ALA A 23 -2.58 -7.19 47.33
N CYS A 24 -3.38 -7.40 46.27
CA CYS A 24 -4.84 -7.49 46.39
C CYS A 24 -5.25 -8.68 47.27
N ILE A 25 -4.63 -9.84 47.09
CA ILE A 25 -4.92 -11.03 47.90
C ILE A 25 -4.56 -10.78 49.37
N ALA A 26 -3.39 -10.21 49.66
CA ALA A 26 -2.94 -9.93 51.03
C ALA A 26 -3.87 -8.94 51.76
N VAL A 27 -4.29 -7.86 51.10
CA VAL A 27 -5.22 -6.87 51.66
C VAL A 27 -6.60 -7.50 51.90
N CYS A 28 -7.15 -8.21 50.92
CA CYS A 28 -8.47 -8.84 51.07
C CYS A 28 -8.47 -9.98 52.10
N MET A 29 -7.34 -10.67 52.29
CA MET A 29 -7.17 -11.66 53.34
C MET A 29 -7.26 -11.03 54.73
N HIS A 30 -6.66 -9.85 54.93
CA HIS A 30 -6.73 -9.11 56.20
C HIS A 30 -8.18 -8.77 56.59
N PHE A 31 -9.02 -8.40 55.62
CA PHE A 31 -10.42 -8.05 55.85
C PHE A 31 -11.41 -9.24 55.76
N LYS A 32 -10.92 -10.49 55.64
CA LYS A 32 -11.74 -11.71 55.44
C LYS A 32 -12.64 -11.66 54.18
N LEU A 33 -12.26 -10.88 53.17
CA LEU A 33 -12.96 -10.71 51.90
C LEU A 33 -12.25 -11.46 50.76
N LEU A 34 -11.83 -12.71 51.00
CA LEU A 34 -11.00 -13.47 50.04
C LEU A 34 -11.63 -13.65 48.66
N TRP A 35 -12.96 -13.82 48.60
CA TRP A 35 -13.68 -13.91 47.33
C TRP A 35 -13.49 -12.64 46.48
N LEU A 36 -13.45 -11.46 47.11
CA LEU A 36 -13.22 -10.17 46.45
C LEU A 36 -11.76 -10.04 45.98
N GLY A 37 -10.81 -10.53 46.78
CA GLY A 37 -9.39 -10.57 46.40
C GLY A 37 -9.11 -11.47 45.19
N ILE A 38 -9.73 -12.66 45.15
CA ILE A 38 -9.60 -13.61 44.03
C ILE A 38 -10.23 -13.02 42.77
N THR A 39 -11.46 -12.51 42.85
CA THR A 39 -12.15 -11.89 41.70
C THR A 39 -11.37 -10.71 41.14
N LEU A 40 -10.87 -9.82 42.00
CA LEU A 40 -10.05 -8.68 41.56
C LEU A 40 -8.73 -9.13 40.92
N SER A 41 -8.09 -10.17 41.47
CA SER A 41 -6.86 -10.75 40.92
C SER A 41 -7.07 -11.34 39.53
N VAL A 42 -8.18 -12.07 39.33
CA VAL A 42 -8.58 -12.59 38.01
C VAL A 42 -8.83 -11.45 37.04
N LEU A 43 -9.51 -10.38 37.47
CA LEU A 43 -9.73 -9.19 36.64
C LEU A 43 -8.41 -8.49 36.27
N ILE A 44 -7.46 -8.33 37.19
CA ILE A 44 -6.14 -7.74 36.93
C ILE A 44 -5.34 -8.61 35.94
N ALA A 45 -5.34 -9.93 36.14
CA ALA A 45 -4.68 -10.86 35.22
C ALA A 45 -5.29 -10.77 33.82
N LEU A 46 -6.63 -10.80 33.72
CA LEU A 46 -7.35 -10.67 32.46
C LEU A 46 -7.05 -9.31 31.80
N PHE A 47 -7.11 -8.20 32.54
CA PHE A 47 -6.83 -6.85 32.03
C PHE A 47 -5.39 -6.70 31.50
N SER A 48 -4.44 -7.42 32.10
CA SER A 48 -3.03 -7.34 31.75
C SER A 48 -2.70 -8.04 30.43
N VAL A 49 -3.48 -9.05 30.05
CA VAL A 49 -3.20 -9.90 28.88
C VAL A 49 -4.25 -9.73 27.77
N LEU A 50 -5.50 -9.41 28.10
CA LEU A 50 -6.59 -9.31 27.14
C LEU A 50 -6.42 -8.10 26.22
N THR A 51 -6.57 -8.35 24.93
CA THR A 51 -6.61 -7.33 23.88
C THR A 51 -7.94 -7.41 23.16
N ILE A 52 -8.54 -6.25 22.95
CA ILE A 52 -9.81 -6.09 22.25
C ILE A 52 -9.51 -5.33 20.97
N ARG A 53 -9.69 -6.00 19.82
CA ARG A 53 -9.41 -5.47 18.47
C ARG A 53 -7.97 -4.94 18.30
N GLY A 54 -7.00 -5.63 18.91
CA GLY A 54 -5.57 -5.30 18.86
C GLY A 54 -5.10 -4.28 19.90
N TYR A 55 -6.01 -3.58 20.57
CA TYR A 55 -5.70 -2.65 21.65
C TYR A 55 -5.85 -3.32 23.01
N ARG A 56 -4.94 -3.01 23.94
CA ARG A 56 -5.16 -3.25 25.38
C ARG A 56 -6.07 -2.19 25.96
N LEU A 57 -6.61 -2.42 27.16
CA LEU A 57 -7.43 -1.42 27.85
C LEU A 57 -6.68 -0.12 28.14
N THR A 58 -5.39 -0.18 28.51
CA THR A 58 -4.50 1.00 28.59
C THR A 58 -4.33 1.68 27.23
N GLY A 59 -4.24 0.89 26.15
CA GLY A 59 -4.23 1.37 24.78
C GLY A 59 -5.51 2.11 24.39
N TRP A 60 -6.68 1.61 24.82
CA TRP A 60 -7.98 2.27 24.62
C TRP A 60 -8.06 3.61 25.35
N VAL A 61 -7.65 3.65 26.61
CA VAL A 61 -7.58 4.91 27.38
C VAL A 61 -6.68 5.92 26.67
N ARG A 62 -5.48 5.51 26.26
CA ARG A 62 -4.57 6.36 25.48
C ARG A 62 -5.19 6.80 24.16
N ALA A 63 -5.86 5.91 23.42
CA ALA A 63 -6.53 6.24 22.18
C ALA A 63 -7.58 7.34 22.39
N VAL A 64 -8.45 7.20 23.39
CA VAL A 64 -9.48 8.21 23.74
C VAL A 64 -8.85 9.56 24.08
N PHE A 65 -7.88 9.61 25.00
CA PHE A 65 -7.25 10.88 25.40
C PHE A 65 -6.46 11.52 24.25
N SER A 66 -5.82 10.71 23.43
CA SER A 66 -5.05 11.20 22.29
C SER A 66 -5.95 11.74 21.17
N TRP A 67 -7.06 11.07 20.90
CA TRP A 67 -8.09 11.52 19.97
C TRP A 67 -8.79 12.79 20.48
N ARG A 68 -9.21 12.84 21.76
CA ARG A 68 -9.81 14.04 22.37
C ARG A 68 -8.95 15.28 22.21
N ARG A 69 -7.63 15.14 22.34
CA ARG A 69 -6.68 16.25 22.14
C ARG A 69 -6.50 16.64 20.68
N ARG A 70 -6.54 15.68 19.75
CA ARG A 70 -6.16 15.91 18.33
C ARG A 70 -7.33 16.14 17.40
N HIS A 71 -8.55 15.70 17.73
CA HIS A 71 -9.66 15.69 16.78
C HIS A 71 -10.14 17.10 16.36
N ARG A 72 -9.68 18.16 17.03
CA ARG A 72 -9.96 19.56 16.68
C ARG A 72 -8.83 20.21 15.88
N SER A 73 -7.68 19.55 15.73
CA SER A 73 -6.50 20.10 15.08
C SER A 73 -6.27 19.43 13.75
N THR A 74 -5.99 20.22 12.73
CA THR A 74 -5.55 19.73 11.42
C THR A 74 -4.23 18.95 11.55
N PRO A 75 -3.94 17.99 10.65
CA PRO A 75 -2.62 17.37 10.58
C PRO A 75 -1.57 18.43 10.25
N ASP A 76 -0.37 18.27 10.81
CA ASP A 76 0.75 19.15 10.46
C ASP A 76 1.15 18.89 9.01
N VAL A 77 1.29 19.96 8.25
CA VAL A 77 1.77 19.91 6.87
C VAL A 77 3.27 19.62 6.90
N PRO A 78 3.78 18.66 6.12
CA PRO A 78 5.24 18.46 5.98
C PRO A 78 5.95 19.75 5.55
N SER A 79 7.21 19.91 5.94
CA SER A 79 8.00 21.06 5.46
C SER A 79 8.22 20.99 3.96
N GLU A 80 8.57 22.12 3.35
CA GLU A 80 9.09 22.12 1.99
C GLU A 80 10.31 21.20 1.88
N PRO A 81 10.45 20.46 0.76
CA PRO A 81 11.56 19.56 0.56
C PRO A 81 12.84 20.34 0.29
N ALA A 82 13.92 19.92 0.92
CA ALA A 82 15.27 20.35 0.59
C ALA A 82 16.00 19.21 -0.13
N VAL A 83 16.69 19.53 -1.21
CA VAL A 83 17.48 18.54 -1.96
C VAL A 83 18.91 18.55 -1.46
N GLY A 84 19.35 17.44 -0.86
CA GLY A 84 20.75 17.23 -0.50
C GLY A 84 21.47 16.46 -1.59
N ALA A 85 22.77 16.71 -1.75
CA ALA A 85 23.67 15.89 -2.56
C ALA A 85 24.72 15.21 -1.66
N THR A 86 25.05 13.95 -1.93
CA THR A 86 26.31 13.37 -1.43
C THR A 86 27.45 13.66 -2.40
N VAL A 87 28.68 13.35 -2.00
CA VAL A 87 29.93 13.63 -2.72
C VAL A 87 29.98 13.00 -4.14
N MET A 88 29.06 12.09 -4.47
CA MET A 88 28.89 11.55 -5.82
C MET A 88 28.02 12.51 -6.67
N PRO A 89 28.52 13.04 -7.80
CA PRO A 89 27.72 13.86 -8.70
C PRO A 89 26.57 13.03 -9.30
N GLY A 90 25.33 13.25 -8.85
CA GLY A 90 24.13 12.63 -9.44
C GLY A 90 23.01 12.26 -8.46
N ASP A 91 23.34 12.01 -7.19
CA ASP A 91 22.39 11.56 -6.17
C ASP A 91 21.80 12.73 -5.39
N HIS A 92 20.88 13.42 -6.05
CA HIS A 92 19.98 14.38 -5.41
C HIS A 92 18.92 13.60 -4.64
N VAL A 93 19.02 13.57 -3.31
CA VAL A 93 17.99 12.97 -2.45
C VAL A 93 17.21 14.09 -1.78
N ALA A 94 15.90 14.13 -2.01
CA ALA A 94 15.03 15.04 -1.29
C ALA A 94 14.85 14.57 0.16
N VAL A 95 14.97 15.52 1.09
CA VAL A 95 14.65 15.33 2.50
C VAL A 95 13.65 16.39 2.94
N ARG A 96 12.76 16.04 3.86
CA ARG A 96 11.85 17.02 4.49
C ARG A 96 11.52 16.63 5.93
N TRP A 97 11.05 17.58 6.70
CA TRP A 97 10.47 17.28 8.02
C TRP A 97 9.04 16.77 7.86
N GLN A 98 8.75 15.67 8.54
CA GLN A 98 7.41 15.12 8.67
C GLN A 98 7.14 14.79 10.15
N GLY A 99 6.48 15.73 10.82
CA GLY A 99 6.43 15.74 12.29
C GLY A 99 7.84 15.86 12.86
N ASP A 100 8.15 15.03 13.86
CA ASP A 100 9.45 15.07 14.57
C ASP A 100 10.59 14.34 13.82
N TYR A 101 10.36 13.87 12.60
CA TYR A 101 11.31 13.07 11.84
C TYR A 101 11.76 13.82 10.60
N LEU A 102 13.06 13.76 10.30
CA LEU A 102 13.55 14.06 8.96
C LEU A 102 13.37 12.80 8.11
N VAL A 103 12.74 12.92 6.95
CA VAL A 103 12.41 11.79 6.08
C VAL A 103 13.02 11.91 4.69
N ALA A 104 13.33 10.78 4.07
CA ALA A 104 13.77 10.64 2.69
C ALA A 104 12.99 9.50 2.03
N VAL A 105 12.74 9.61 0.72
CA VAL A 105 11.96 8.62 -0.04
C VAL A 105 12.85 7.92 -1.06
N ILE A 106 12.69 6.60 -1.11
CA ILE A 106 13.27 5.72 -2.14
C ILE A 106 12.09 5.10 -2.87
N GLU A 107 11.96 5.35 -4.16
CA GLU A 107 10.98 4.71 -4.99
C GLU A 107 11.47 3.34 -5.44
N LEU A 108 10.61 2.33 -5.33
CA LEU A 108 10.89 1.00 -5.86
C LEU A 108 10.30 0.89 -7.26
N MET A 109 11.17 0.64 -8.23
CA MET A 109 10.80 0.58 -9.63
C MET A 109 10.38 -0.85 -9.98
N PRO A 110 9.10 -1.07 -10.34
CA PRO A 110 8.65 -2.39 -10.70
C PRO A 110 9.29 -2.86 -12.01
N ARG A 111 9.63 -4.14 -12.07
CA ARG A 111 10.16 -4.74 -13.28
C ARG A 111 9.04 -4.83 -14.33
N PRO A 112 9.24 -4.30 -15.54
CA PRO A 112 8.22 -4.33 -16.58
C PRO A 112 7.74 -5.75 -16.89
N PHE A 113 6.44 -5.85 -17.22
CA PHE A 113 5.77 -7.08 -17.64
C PHE A 113 5.87 -8.25 -16.66
N THR A 114 6.09 -8.03 -15.36
CA THR A 114 6.00 -9.12 -14.38
C THR A 114 4.54 -9.55 -14.23
N PRO A 115 4.14 -10.77 -14.63
CA PRO A 115 2.77 -11.20 -14.45
C PRO A 115 2.43 -11.34 -12.97
N THR A 116 1.16 -11.14 -12.64
CA THR A 116 0.59 -11.55 -11.36
C THR A 116 -0.45 -12.64 -11.62
N VAL A 117 -0.26 -13.80 -11.02
CA VAL A 117 -1.17 -14.94 -11.15
C VAL A 117 -1.93 -15.12 -9.84
N ILE A 118 -3.25 -15.26 -9.91
CA ILE A 118 -4.06 -15.47 -8.72
C ILE A 118 -4.24 -16.96 -8.47
N VAL A 119 -3.52 -17.48 -7.47
CA VAL A 119 -3.55 -18.90 -7.10
C VAL A 119 -4.29 -19.03 -5.78
N ASN A 120 -5.42 -19.75 -5.79
CA ASN A 120 -6.28 -19.97 -4.61
C ASN A 120 -6.71 -18.68 -3.87
N GLY A 121 -6.78 -17.56 -4.59
CA GLY A 121 -7.17 -16.25 -4.05
C GLY A 121 -6.00 -15.35 -3.65
N ASP A 122 -4.77 -15.86 -3.65
CA ASP A 122 -3.56 -15.11 -3.31
C ASP A 122 -2.82 -14.67 -4.59
N ALA A 123 -2.19 -13.49 -4.56
CA ALA A 123 -1.43 -12.95 -5.68
C ALA A 123 0.01 -13.47 -5.66
N VAL A 124 0.37 -14.24 -6.69
CA VAL A 124 1.74 -14.71 -6.91
C VAL A 124 2.40 -13.83 -7.96
N THR A 125 3.50 -13.17 -7.59
CA THR A 125 4.34 -12.37 -8.49
C THR A 125 5.80 -12.43 -8.04
N ASP A 126 6.72 -12.39 -8.99
CA ASP A 126 8.16 -12.46 -8.72
C ASP A 126 8.76 -11.13 -8.28
N ASP A 127 8.04 -10.02 -8.47
CA ASP A 127 8.54 -8.67 -8.24
C ASP A 127 8.05 -8.12 -6.89
N THR A 128 8.76 -8.54 -5.83
CA THR A 128 8.42 -8.22 -4.45
C THR A 128 9.62 -7.67 -3.67
N VAL A 129 9.34 -6.87 -2.65
CA VAL A 129 10.32 -6.42 -1.64
C VAL A 129 10.03 -7.09 -0.30
N SER A 130 11.02 -7.82 0.22
CA SER A 130 10.90 -8.42 1.54
C SER A 130 11.15 -7.40 2.64
N THR A 131 10.17 -7.19 3.52
CA THR A 131 10.34 -6.32 4.70
C THR A 131 11.41 -6.85 5.67
N LYS A 132 11.71 -8.15 5.62
CA LYS A 132 12.81 -8.74 6.41
C LYS A 132 14.19 -8.38 5.83
N LEU A 133 14.29 -8.30 4.50
CA LEU A 133 15.48 -7.78 3.83
C LEU A 133 15.72 -6.33 4.21
N VAL A 134 14.68 -5.48 4.17
CA VAL A 134 14.79 -4.08 4.58
C VAL A 134 15.28 -3.95 6.03
N GLU A 135 14.75 -4.75 6.96
CA GLU A 135 15.25 -4.76 8.35
C GLU A 135 16.74 -5.15 8.43
N LYS A 136 17.16 -6.18 7.67
CA LYS A 136 18.56 -6.62 7.59
C LYS A 136 19.47 -5.49 7.09
N LEU A 137 19.05 -4.78 6.04
CA LEU A 137 19.81 -3.66 5.48
C LEU A 137 19.92 -2.49 6.46
N LEU A 138 18.82 -2.13 7.14
CA LEU A 138 18.85 -1.11 8.19
C LEU A 138 19.80 -1.52 9.32
N ARG A 139 19.70 -2.75 9.80
CA ARG A 139 20.56 -3.25 10.89
C ARG A 139 22.05 -3.21 10.52
N ALA A 140 22.38 -3.50 9.26
CA ALA A 140 23.76 -3.52 8.78
C ALA A 140 24.34 -2.11 8.56
N HIS A 141 23.52 -1.15 8.09
CA HIS A 141 24.04 0.10 7.54
C HIS A 141 23.58 1.37 8.28
N CYS A 142 22.42 1.34 8.92
CA CYS A 142 21.80 2.49 9.59
C CYS A 142 20.84 2.02 10.71
N PRO A 143 21.35 1.37 11.78
CA PRO A 143 20.53 0.68 12.78
C PRO A 143 19.70 1.61 13.68
N ASP A 144 19.96 2.91 13.66
CA ASP A 144 19.24 3.96 14.38
C ASP A 144 18.15 4.66 13.52
N LEU A 145 17.95 4.23 12.27
CA LEU A 145 16.86 4.67 11.40
C LEU A 145 15.65 3.73 11.46
N GLU A 146 14.47 4.28 11.15
CA GLU A 146 13.24 3.50 10.88
C GLU A 146 12.93 3.56 9.38
N ALA A 147 12.25 2.55 8.84
CA ALA A 147 11.77 2.57 7.46
C ALA A 147 10.29 2.23 7.39
N ASP A 148 9.54 2.98 6.58
CA ASP A 148 8.16 2.65 6.22
C ASP A 148 8.15 2.14 4.77
N VAL A 149 7.77 0.89 4.55
CA VAL A 149 7.45 0.41 3.20
C VAL A 149 6.01 0.75 2.91
N VAL A 150 5.78 1.70 2.00
CA VAL A 150 4.48 2.27 1.70
C VAL A 150 4.08 1.89 0.28
N SER A 151 2.94 1.21 0.12
CA SER A 151 2.35 0.95 -1.20
C SER A 151 1.00 1.63 -1.32
N ALA A 152 0.78 2.37 -2.40
CA ALA A 152 -0.46 3.10 -2.64
C ALA A 152 -0.97 2.91 -4.08
N GLY A 153 -2.29 2.96 -4.24
CA GLY A 153 -2.94 2.77 -5.54
C GLY A 153 -4.37 2.28 -5.43
N TYR A 154 -4.90 1.73 -6.51
CA TYR A 154 -6.30 1.36 -6.64
C TYR A 154 -6.47 0.07 -7.45
N ARG A 155 -7.54 -0.67 -7.16
CA ARG A 155 -7.86 -1.91 -7.87
C ARG A 155 -8.55 -1.69 -9.20
N VAL A 156 -9.43 -0.70 -9.21
CA VAL A 156 -10.13 -0.21 -10.39
C VAL A 156 -10.02 1.30 -10.38
N GLY A 157 -9.90 1.89 -11.56
CA GLY A 157 -9.73 3.33 -11.69
C GLY A 157 -11.04 4.06 -11.96
N LYS A 158 -10.96 5.39 -11.91
CA LYS A 158 -12.12 6.29 -12.03
C LYS A 158 -12.24 6.99 -13.38
N THR A 159 -11.48 6.55 -14.39
CA THR A 159 -11.53 7.13 -15.73
C THR A 159 -12.72 6.63 -16.54
N ALA A 160 -13.19 5.41 -16.28
CA ALA A 160 -14.37 4.82 -16.90
C ALA A 160 -15.69 5.19 -16.19
N PRO A 161 -16.85 5.10 -16.88
CA PRO A 161 -18.16 5.25 -16.25
C PRO A 161 -18.36 4.25 -15.11
N ALA A 162 -19.10 4.65 -14.07
CA ALA A 162 -19.33 3.83 -12.87
C ALA A 162 -19.93 2.44 -13.21
N SER A 163 -20.76 2.35 -14.25
CA SER A 163 -21.34 1.08 -14.72
C SER A 163 -20.30 0.12 -15.30
N LEU A 164 -19.26 0.63 -15.98
CA LEU A 164 -18.16 -0.17 -16.49
C LEU A 164 -17.20 -0.57 -15.38
N VAL A 165 -16.91 0.35 -14.45
CA VAL A 165 -16.07 0.06 -13.28
C VAL A 165 -16.71 -1.04 -12.42
N ALA A 166 -18.01 -0.93 -12.12
CA ALA A 166 -18.74 -1.93 -11.35
C ALA A 166 -18.78 -3.30 -12.05
N LEU A 167 -18.89 -3.31 -13.38
CA LEU A 167 -18.82 -4.52 -14.18
C LEU A 167 -17.44 -5.19 -14.06
N TYR A 168 -16.38 -4.40 -14.22
CA TYR A 168 -15.02 -4.92 -14.13
C TYR A 168 -14.69 -5.40 -12.71
N GLU A 169 -15.16 -4.73 -11.66
CA GLU A 169 -15.07 -5.20 -10.27
C GLU A 169 -15.71 -6.59 -10.07
N GLN A 170 -16.79 -6.90 -10.80
CA GLN A 170 -17.41 -8.23 -10.77
C GLN A 170 -16.52 -9.28 -11.44
N VAL A 171 -15.91 -8.92 -12.59
CA VAL A 171 -14.99 -9.80 -13.33
C VAL A 171 -13.73 -10.11 -12.52
N VAL A 172 -13.07 -9.10 -11.93
CA VAL A 172 -11.86 -9.31 -11.11
C VAL A 172 -12.15 -9.83 -9.72
N GLY A 173 -13.42 -9.80 -9.29
CA GLY A 173 -13.85 -10.34 -8.00
C GLY A 173 -13.09 -9.75 -6.81
N PRO A 174 -12.89 -10.51 -5.73
CA PRO A 174 -12.15 -10.06 -4.55
C PRO A 174 -10.64 -10.34 -4.65
N TYR A 175 -10.05 -10.50 -5.85
CA TYR A 175 -8.63 -10.84 -5.97
C TYR A 175 -7.68 -9.67 -5.62
N PRO A 176 -6.52 -9.94 -5.00
CA PRO A 176 -5.52 -8.92 -4.65
C PRO A 176 -4.69 -8.42 -5.85
N ALA A 177 -5.38 -8.11 -6.94
CA ALA A 177 -4.82 -7.62 -8.19
C ALA A 177 -5.13 -6.13 -8.37
N PRO A 178 -4.29 -5.21 -7.86
CA PRO A 178 -4.50 -3.81 -8.14
C PRO A 178 -4.14 -3.44 -9.57
N ALA A 179 -5.03 -2.72 -10.24
CA ALA A 179 -4.77 -2.13 -11.56
C ALA A 179 -3.58 -1.17 -11.54
N ASN A 180 -3.46 -0.36 -10.50
CA ASN A 180 -2.33 0.54 -10.29
C ASN A 180 -1.84 0.43 -8.83
N ARG A 181 -0.54 0.23 -8.65
CA ARG A 181 0.15 0.23 -7.36
C ARG A 181 1.59 0.69 -7.56
N ARG A 182 2.01 1.61 -6.69
CA ARG A 182 3.40 2.05 -6.57
C ARG A 182 3.85 1.84 -5.13
N THR A 183 5.14 1.59 -4.96
CA THR A 183 5.73 1.28 -3.66
C THR A 183 6.98 2.11 -3.42
N TRP A 184 7.09 2.64 -2.21
CA TRP A 184 8.21 3.43 -1.74
C TRP A 184 8.74 2.88 -0.41
N ILE A 185 9.99 3.19 -0.12
CA ILE A 185 10.58 3.07 1.21
C ILE A 185 10.86 4.47 1.73
N VAL A 186 10.21 4.85 2.82
CA VAL A 186 10.44 6.13 3.50
C VAL A 186 11.40 5.89 4.66
N LEU A 187 12.64 6.37 4.54
CA LEU A 187 13.58 6.36 5.66
C LEU A 187 13.27 7.51 6.62
N ARG A 188 13.30 7.24 7.91
CA ARG A 188 12.92 8.19 8.97
C ARG A 188 14.04 8.32 9.99
N ALA A 189 14.53 9.53 10.16
CA ALA A 189 15.54 9.88 11.14
C ALA A 189 14.92 10.68 12.29
N ASP A 190 14.94 10.08 13.48
CA ASP A 190 14.64 10.76 14.74
C ASP A 190 15.92 11.50 15.19
N PRO A 191 15.90 12.83 15.36
CA PRO A 191 17.10 13.61 15.72
C PRO A 191 17.79 13.12 16.98
N GLU A 192 17.03 12.64 17.98
CA GLU A 192 17.58 12.19 19.25
C GLU A 192 18.25 10.82 19.13
N LYS A 193 17.60 9.88 18.42
CA LYS A 193 18.14 8.52 18.24
C LYS A 193 19.35 8.51 17.32
N THR A 194 19.33 9.35 16.28
CA THR A 194 20.36 9.38 15.23
C THR A 194 21.51 10.34 15.52
N ARG A 195 21.44 11.08 16.64
CA ARG A 195 22.40 12.12 17.03
C ARG A 195 23.87 11.69 16.89
N ARG A 196 24.22 10.50 17.39
CA ARG A 196 25.61 10.00 17.33
C ARG A 196 26.08 9.77 15.89
N SER A 197 25.22 9.25 15.02
CA SER A 197 25.53 8.99 13.62
C SER A 197 25.57 10.27 12.78
N ALA A 198 24.69 11.22 13.09
CA ALA A 198 24.63 12.55 12.48
C ALA A 198 25.87 13.39 12.80
N GLN A 199 26.28 13.43 14.08
CA GLN A 199 27.42 14.22 14.55
C GLN A 199 28.77 13.84 13.91
N ARG A 200 28.90 12.60 13.42
CA ARG A 200 30.11 12.16 12.68
C ARG A 200 30.24 12.80 11.28
N ARG A 201 29.19 13.46 10.79
CA ARG A 201 29.12 14.00 9.42
C ARG A 201 29.08 15.51 9.38
N ASP A 202 28.35 16.13 10.30
CA ASP A 202 28.32 17.57 10.54
C ASP A 202 27.61 17.88 11.87
N SER A 203 27.61 19.13 12.27
CA SER A 203 26.86 19.64 13.41
C SER A 203 25.38 19.88 13.07
N GLY A 204 24.52 19.77 14.10
CA GLY A 204 23.10 20.11 14.02
C GLY A 204 22.31 19.40 12.90
N VAL A 205 21.39 20.13 12.29
CA VAL A 205 20.47 19.63 11.25
C VAL A 205 21.22 19.22 9.97
N SER A 206 22.32 19.90 9.63
CA SER A 206 23.16 19.52 8.48
C SER A 206 23.70 18.09 8.62
N GLY A 207 24.15 17.72 9.81
CA GLY A 207 24.68 16.37 10.09
C GLY A 207 23.60 15.31 9.95
N LEU A 208 22.38 15.61 10.42
CA LEU A 208 21.22 14.74 10.29
C LEU A 208 20.83 14.54 8.82
N ALA A 209 20.75 15.62 8.05
CA ALA A 209 20.44 15.58 6.63
C ALA A 209 21.49 14.78 5.84
N ARG A 210 22.78 15.06 6.05
CA ARG A 210 23.87 14.29 5.42
C ARG A 210 23.83 12.81 5.80
N TYR A 211 23.47 12.50 7.05
CA TYR A 211 23.31 11.12 7.48
C TYR A 211 22.18 10.42 6.72
N LEU A 212 21.02 11.06 6.65
CA LEU A 212 19.84 10.49 6.01
C LEU A 212 20.03 10.33 4.50
N VAL A 213 20.57 11.33 3.80
CA VAL A 213 20.88 11.27 2.36
C VAL A 213 21.87 10.13 2.06
N ALA A 214 22.97 10.03 2.82
CA ALA A 214 23.94 8.96 2.65
C ALA A 214 23.35 7.57 2.95
N SER A 215 22.44 7.48 3.92
CA SER A 215 21.76 6.23 4.25
C SER A 215 20.75 5.84 3.17
N ALA A 216 20.00 6.80 2.62
CA ALA A 216 19.05 6.55 1.53
C ALA A 216 19.77 6.00 0.30
N THR A 217 20.85 6.66 -0.12
CA THR A 217 21.69 6.23 -1.25
C THR A 217 22.19 4.79 -1.03
N ARG A 218 22.77 4.52 0.15
CA ARG A 218 23.28 3.19 0.48
C ARG A 218 22.18 2.12 0.50
N ILE A 219 21.01 2.43 1.06
CA ILE A 219 19.89 1.47 1.09
C ILE A 219 19.41 1.18 -0.35
N ALA A 220 19.30 2.20 -1.21
CA ALA A 220 18.96 2.01 -2.61
C ALA A 220 19.98 1.12 -3.35
N ASP A 221 21.28 1.38 -3.18
CA ASP A 221 22.35 0.56 -3.78
C ASP A 221 22.30 -0.90 -3.31
N GLN A 222 22.05 -1.12 -2.02
CA GLN A 222 21.95 -2.46 -1.46
C GLN A 222 20.69 -3.19 -1.92
N LEU A 223 19.57 -2.48 -2.09
CA LEU A 223 18.36 -3.06 -2.69
C LEU A 223 18.62 -3.46 -4.14
N ALA A 224 19.27 -2.60 -4.94
CA ALA A 224 19.66 -2.89 -6.32
C ALA A 224 20.59 -4.11 -6.40
N SER A 225 21.56 -4.21 -5.48
CA SER A 225 22.45 -5.38 -5.36
C SER A 225 21.72 -6.68 -5.00
N ASN A 226 20.52 -6.60 -4.42
CA ASN A 226 19.62 -7.73 -4.16
C ASN A 226 18.54 -7.88 -5.26
N GLY A 227 18.72 -7.23 -6.41
CA GLY A 227 17.83 -7.33 -7.58
C GLY A 227 16.59 -6.46 -7.53
N ILE A 228 16.45 -5.55 -6.55
CA ILE A 228 15.30 -4.64 -6.44
C ILE A 228 15.73 -3.27 -6.99
N ASP A 229 15.21 -2.84 -8.14
CA ASP A 229 15.50 -1.51 -8.68
C ASP A 229 14.89 -0.46 -7.73
N ALA A 230 15.76 0.35 -7.12
CA ALA A 230 15.41 1.31 -6.09
C ALA A 230 16.11 2.64 -6.42
N ARG A 231 15.34 3.73 -6.45
CA ARG A 231 15.84 5.05 -6.84
C ARG A 231 15.52 6.06 -5.76
N CYS A 232 16.54 6.78 -5.28
CA CYS A 232 16.30 7.88 -4.36
C CYS A 232 15.51 8.99 -5.07
N SER A 233 14.44 9.44 -4.43
CA SER A 233 13.55 10.45 -5.01
C SER A 233 14.17 11.84 -4.88
N ARG A 234 14.04 12.62 -5.97
CA ARG A 234 14.49 14.03 -6.04
C ARG A 234 13.42 15.02 -5.56
N SER A 235 12.19 14.55 -5.38
CA SER A 235 11.03 15.29 -4.88
C SER A 235 10.12 14.32 -4.11
N PHE A 236 9.16 14.85 -3.37
CA PHE A 236 8.08 14.08 -2.73
C PHE A 236 6.79 14.05 -3.57
N ASP A 237 6.73 14.74 -4.71
CA ASP A 237 5.48 14.95 -5.47
C ASP A 237 4.75 13.64 -5.83
N ASP A 238 5.47 12.65 -6.37
CA ASP A 238 4.86 11.36 -6.75
C ASP A 238 4.38 10.57 -5.53
N TYR A 239 5.15 10.59 -4.44
CA TYR A 239 4.79 9.97 -3.18
C TYR A 239 3.57 10.64 -2.55
N ASP A 240 3.54 11.97 -2.52
CA ASP A 240 2.45 12.77 -1.97
C ASP A 240 1.18 12.57 -2.78
N LYS A 241 1.25 12.68 -4.12
CA LYS A 241 0.12 12.44 -5.02
C LYS A 241 -0.47 11.04 -4.86
N ALA A 242 0.38 10.03 -4.65
CA ALA A 242 -0.08 8.66 -4.49
C ALA A 242 -0.64 8.37 -3.09
N THR A 243 -0.19 9.08 -2.06
CA THR A 243 -0.64 8.90 -0.67
C THR A 243 -1.61 9.98 -0.20
N GLU A 244 -2.01 10.89 -1.10
CA GLU A 244 -2.89 12.01 -0.79
C GLU A 244 -4.26 11.53 -0.33
N ILE A 245 -4.77 12.20 0.69
CA ILE A 245 -6.09 11.94 1.25
C ILE A 245 -6.73 13.25 1.65
N SER A 246 -7.99 13.41 1.26
CA SER A 246 -8.77 14.56 1.66
C SER A 246 -9.05 14.50 3.17
N PHE A 247 -8.58 15.52 3.90
CA PHE A 247 -8.76 15.62 5.34
C PHE A 247 -9.54 16.90 5.67
N GLU A 248 -10.76 16.74 6.18
CA GLU A 248 -11.51 17.82 6.83
C GLU A 248 -11.58 17.59 8.33
N LYS A 249 -11.90 16.36 8.74
CA LYS A 249 -12.09 16.04 10.16
C LYS A 249 -11.83 14.57 10.46
N GLU A 250 -11.15 14.33 11.57
CA GLU A 250 -11.08 13.00 12.19
C GLU A 250 -12.32 12.74 13.08
N THR A 251 -12.97 11.61 12.85
CA THR A 251 -13.93 11.01 13.78
C THR A 251 -13.32 9.79 14.45
N TRP A 252 -14.06 9.15 15.36
CA TRP A 252 -13.55 7.98 16.09
C TRP A 252 -13.13 6.82 15.18
N SER A 253 -13.76 6.63 14.02
CA SER A 253 -13.53 5.46 13.16
C SER A 253 -13.17 5.78 11.72
N VAL A 254 -13.21 7.06 11.33
CA VAL A 254 -13.02 7.49 9.94
C VAL A 254 -12.55 8.93 9.87
N ILE A 255 -11.76 9.26 8.86
CA ILE A 255 -11.43 10.62 8.42
C ILE A 255 -12.44 11.00 7.34
N LYS A 256 -13.14 12.10 7.56
CA LYS A 256 -14.01 12.71 6.55
C LYS A 256 -13.17 13.68 5.73
N GLY A 257 -13.16 13.48 4.42
CA GLY A 257 -12.69 14.45 3.43
C GLY A 257 -13.87 15.13 2.74
N ARG A 258 -13.58 15.97 1.73
CA ARG A 258 -14.58 16.75 0.99
C ARG A 258 -15.66 15.90 0.34
N SER A 259 -15.27 14.77 -0.25
CA SER A 259 -16.14 13.85 -0.99
C SER A 259 -15.76 12.39 -0.80
N THR A 260 -14.90 12.11 0.18
CA THR A 260 -14.35 10.78 0.44
C THR A 260 -14.27 10.52 1.94
N PHE A 261 -14.25 9.24 2.28
CA PHE A 261 -14.09 8.74 3.63
C PHE A 261 -12.87 7.83 3.67
N THR A 262 -11.93 8.11 4.55
CA THR A 262 -10.75 7.26 4.73
C THR A 262 -10.79 6.62 6.10
N ALA A 263 -10.73 5.29 6.15
CA ALA A 263 -10.65 4.56 7.41
C ALA A 263 -9.33 3.80 7.50
N ALA A 264 -8.71 3.88 8.67
CA ALA A 264 -7.49 3.19 9.03
C ALA A 264 -7.77 1.89 9.76
N TYR A 265 -7.05 0.85 9.37
CA TYR A 265 -7.21 -0.50 9.86
C TYR A 265 -5.86 -1.16 10.14
N ASN A 266 -5.91 -2.16 11.03
CA ASN A 266 -4.94 -3.24 11.09
C ASN A 266 -5.55 -4.50 10.45
N ALA A 267 -4.75 -5.22 9.66
CA ALA A 267 -5.17 -6.45 8.99
C ALA A 267 -3.97 -7.43 8.93
N PRO A 268 -3.89 -8.44 9.80
CA PRO A 268 -2.72 -9.34 9.91
C PRO A 268 -2.63 -10.39 8.78
N GLY A 269 -3.32 -10.15 7.65
CA GLY A 269 -3.40 -11.05 6.51
C GLY A 269 -2.44 -10.72 5.37
N GLY A 270 -1.63 -9.66 5.51
CA GLY A 270 -0.67 -9.27 4.47
C GLY A 270 -1.30 -8.69 3.21
N PRO A 271 -0.48 -8.48 2.16
CA PRO A 271 -0.89 -7.78 0.95
C PRO A 271 -2.11 -8.42 0.27
N ASP A 272 -2.26 -9.74 0.32
CA ASP A 272 -3.42 -10.42 -0.27
C ASP A 272 -4.73 -10.00 0.40
N VAL A 273 -4.76 -9.87 1.72
CA VAL A 273 -5.95 -9.37 2.42
C VAL A 273 -6.14 -7.87 2.19
N TRP A 274 -5.05 -7.09 2.15
CA TRP A 274 -5.10 -5.64 2.02
C TRP A 274 -5.67 -5.22 0.65
N TRP A 275 -5.14 -5.81 -0.41
CA TRP A 275 -5.50 -5.52 -1.80
C TRP A 275 -6.72 -6.29 -2.29
N SER A 276 -7.30 -7.19 -1.48
CA SER A 276 -8.60 -7.82 -1.77
C SER A 276 -9.80 -7.00 -1.27
N ALA A 277 -9.57 -6.04 -0.36
CA ALA A 277 -10.62 -5.15 0.11
C ALA A 277 -11.12 -4.25 -1.03
N ARG A 278 -12.43 -3.96 -1.03
CA ARG A 278 -13.00 -2.98 -1.96
C ARG A 278 -12.78 -1.58 -1.41
N ALA A 279 -12.07 -0.77 -2.17
CA ALA A 279 -11.80 0.63 -1.87
C ALA A 279 -11.51 1.38 -3.17
N ASP A 280 -11.87 2.66 -3.20
CA ASP A 280 -11.54 3.57 -4.29
C ASP A 280 -10.03 3.87 -4.35
N HIS A 281 -9.37 3.85 -3.19
CA HIS A 281 -7.93 3.98 -3.07
C HIS A 281 -7.46 3.21 -1.82
N THR A 282 -6.31 2.56 -1.91
CA THR A 282 -5.70 1.79 -0.83
C THR A 282 -4.29 2.29 -0.61
N THR A 283 -3.95 2.58 0.65
CA THR A 283 -2.58 2.89 1.07
C THR A 283 -2.20 1.94 2.19
N THR A 284 -1.09 1.25 2.04
CA THR A 284 -0.55 0.30 3.02
C THR A 284 0.79 0.82 3.49
N CYS A 285 1.10 0.66 4.77
CA CYS A 285 2.35 1.07 5.37
C CYS A 285 2.82 -0.02 6.32
N VAL A 286 4.01 -0.58 6.09
CA VAL A 286 4.69 -1.48 7.01
C VAL A 286 5.91 -0.78 7.57
N ARG A 287 5.84 -0.40 8.85
CA ARG A 287 6.96 0.18 9.58
C ARG A 287 7.88 -0.90 10.10
N ILE A 288 9.17 -0.70 9.84
CA ILE A 288 10.27 -1.58 10.19
C ILE A 288 11.21 -0.81 11.10
N ARG A 289 11.56 -1.43 12.23
CA ARG A 289 12.55 -0.94 13.18
C ARG A 289 13.53 -2.08 13.46
N PRO A 290 14.85 -1.86 13.36
CA PRO A 290 15.83 -2.89 13.68
C PRO A 290 15.61 -3.49 15.07
N GLY A 291 15.42 -4.81 15.15
CA GLY A 291 15.29 -5.52 16.43
C GLY A 291 13.90 -5.44 17.09
N ALA A 292 12.89 -4.90 16.41
CA ALA A 292 11.51 -4.89 16.88
C ALA A 292 10.56 -5.49 15.84
N ALA A 293 9.46 -6.08 16.30
CA ALA A 293 8.42 -6.57 15.40
C ALA A 293 7.86 -5.41 14.55
N PRO A 294 7.64 -5.62 13.24
CA PRO A 294 7.10 -4.59 12.38
C PRO A 294 5.68 -4.22 12.79
N THR A 295 5.17 -3.11 12.26
CA THR A 295 3.78 -2.70 12.45
C THR A 295 3.16 -2.35 11.11
N SER A 296 1.93 -2.80 10.84
CA SER A 296 1.24 -2.52 9.58
C SER A 296 0.00 -1.64 9.79
N THR A 297 -0.25 -0.78 8.80
CA THR A 297 -1.45 0.04 8.71
C THR A 297 -2.00 -0.04 7.30
N VAL A 298 -3.31 -0.16 7.17
CA VAL A 298 -4.02 -0.12 5.90
C VAL A 298 -5.06 0.99 5.95
N LEU A 299 -4.96 1.93 5.03
CA LEU A 299 -5.92 3.01 4.81
C LEU A 299 -6.76 2.63 3.59
N LEU A 300 -8.07 2.58 3.78
CA LEU A 300 -9.03 2.38 2.69
C LEU A 300 -9.84 3.65 2.53
N THR A 301 -9.78 4.24 1.34
CA THR A 301 -10.55 5.42 0.96
C THR A 301 -11.74 4.98 0.12
N THR A 302 -12.93 5.45 0.46
CA THR A 302 -14.19 5.14 -0.23
C THR A 302 -15.01 6.41 -0.47
N LEU A 303 -15.84 6.42 -1.51
CA LEU A 303 -16.81 7.50 -1.76
C LEU A 303 -17.98 7.50 -0.76
N SER A 304 -18.32 6.34 -0.21
CA SER A 304 -19.35 6.17 0.82
C SER A 304 -18.72 5.85 2.17
N ASN A 305 -19.52 5.91 3.25
CA ASN A 305 -19.04 5.61 4.59
C ASN A 305 -18.53 4.15 4.67
N PRO A 306 -17.25 3.91 5.03
CA PRO A 306 -16.64 2.60 4.88
C PRO A 306 -17.23 1.58 5.85
N THR A 307 -17.51 0.39 5.32
CA THR A 307 -17.77 -0.79 6.16
C THR A 307 -16.45 -1.50 6.47
N THR A 308 -16.31 -2.08 7.66
CA THR A 308 -15.08 -2.81 8.01
C THR A 308 -15.00 -4.13 7.23
N PRO A 309 -14.00 -4.32 6.34
CA PRO A 309 -13.89 -5.55 5.57
C PRO A 309 -13.58 -6.78 6.45
N ARG A 310 -13.77 -7.98 5.88
CA ARG A 310 -13.42 -9.23 6.57
C ARG A 310 -11.90 -9.30 6.76
N GLY A 311 -11.44 -9.64 7.97
CA GLY A 311 -10.01 -9.68 8.31
C GLY A 311 -9.43 -8.36 8.83
N PHE A 312 -10.22 -7.28 8.81
CA PHE A 312 -9.78 -5.94 9.23
C PHE A 312 -10.28 -5.59 10.63
N SER A 313 -9.46 -4.83 11.37
CA SER A 313 -9.82 -4.21 12.63
C SER A 313 -9.56 -2.71 12.54
N CYS A 314 -10.61 -1.90 12.63
CA CYS A 314 -10.51 -0.44 12.58
C CYS A 314 -9.66 0.09 13.74
N LEU A 315 -8.76 1.03 13.44
CA LEU A 315 -7.88 1.71 14.39
C LEU A 315 -8.62 2.89 15.05
N TYR A 316 -9.60 2.57 15.88
CA TYR A 316 -10.46 3.56 16.52
C TYR A 316 -9.65 4.60 17.33
N GLY A 317 -9.94 5.88 17.12
CA GLY A 317 -9.26 7.02 17.75
C GLY A 317 -7.83 7.27 17.27
N GLY A 318 -7.33 6.45 16.34
CA GLY A 318 -5.97 6.50 15.80
C GLY A 318 -5.91 6.80 14.31
N GLN A 319 -6.97 7.32 13.70
CA GLN A 319 -7.07 7.47 12.25
C GLN A 319 -6.02 8.45 11.73
N ARG A 320 -5.85 9.60 12.39
CA ARG A 320 -4.82 10.59 12.02
C ARG A 320 -3.41 10.07 12.22
N ALA A 321 -3.17 9.33 13.30
CA ALA A 321 -1.85 8.76 13.59
C ALA A 321 -1.47 7.68 12.54
N ALA A 322 -2.46 6.91 12.11
CA ALA A 322 -2.31 5.90 11.07
C ALA A 322 -1.88 6.47 9.72
N LEU A 323 -2.20 7.74 9.41
CA LEU A 323 -1.68 8.41 8.21
C LEU A 323 -0.15 8.51 8.19
N GLN A 324 0.44 8.62 9.38
CA GLN A 324 1.89 8.64 9.56
C GLN A 324 2.45 7.25 9.84
N GLY A 325 1.70 6.17 9.56
CA GLY A 325 2.07 4.78 9.84
C GLY A 325 2.14 4.41 11.33
N LEU A 326 1.60 5.25 12.21
CA LEU A 326 1.62 4.99 13.66
C LEU A 326 0.45 4.10 14.07
N THR A 327 0.76 2.88 14.50
CA THR A 327 -0.19 1.92 15.06
C THR A 327 0.39 1.26 16.32
N PRO A 328 -0.43 0.96 17.33
CA PRO A 328 0.02 0.20 18.50
C PRO A 328 0.04 -1.31 18.26
N VAL A 329 -0.43 -1.78 17.10
CA VAL A 329 -0.51 -3.21 16.79
C VAL A 329 0.74 -3.63 16.03
N THR A 330 1.42 -4.64 16.56
CA THR A 330 2.56 -5.26 15.88
C THR A 330 2.06 -6.35 14.96
N ASP A 331 2.86 -6.61 13.94
CA ASP A 331 2.58 -7.54 12.87
C ASP A 331 3.85 -8.38 12.60
N LYS A 332 3.82 -9.17 11.53
CA LYS A 332 4.95 -9.94 11.01
C LYS A 332 5.53 -9.28 9.76
N HIS A 333 6.68 -9.78 9.33
CA HIS A 333 7.25 -9.43 8.03
C HIS A 333 6.43 -10.04 6.90
N TYR A 334 6.35 -9.29 5.80
CA TYR A 334 5.72 -9.67 4.54
C TYR A 334 6.69 -9.46 3.38
N ASP A 335 6.44 -10.18 2.29
CA ASP A 335 6.93 -9.85 0.96
C ASP A 335 5.85 -9.02 0.27
N LEU A 336 6.21 -7.81 -0.14
CA LEU A 336 5.27 -6.83 -0.65
C LEU A 336 5.49 -6.66 -2.16
N PRO A 337 4.48 -6.89 -3.01
CA PRO A 337 4.60 -6.61 -4.43
C PRO A 337 4.95 -5.15 -4.71
N ILE A 338 5.94 -4.92 -5.58
CA ILE A 338 6.46 -3.58 -5.85
C ILE A 338 5.49 -2.78 -6.73
N GLY A 339 5.09 -3.37 -7.86
CA GLY A 339 4.23 -2.73 -8.85
C GLY A 339 2.80 -3.26 -8.88
N SER A 340 2.03 -2.75 -9.82
CA SER A 340 0.66 -3.16 -10.15
C SER A 340 0.58 -4.63 -10.57
N ALA A 341 -0.57 -5.27 -10.32
CA ALA A 341 -0.92 -6.50 -11.03
C ALA A 341 -1.29 -6.18 -12.49
N GLY A 342 -1.96 -5.04 -12.70
CA GLY A 342 -2.31 -4.53 -14.01
C GLY A 342 -3.65 -5.02 -14.54
N VAL A 343 -3.70 -5.31 -15.83
CA VAL A 343 -4.94 -5.68 -16.55
C VAL A 343 -5.09 -7.20 -16.59
N LEU A 344 -6.30 -7.71 -16.38
CA LEU A 344 -6.61 -9.13 -16.59
C LEU A 344 -6.46 -9.49 -18.07
N VAL A 345 -5.48 -10.33 -18.41
CA VAL A 345 -5.18 -10.72 -19.81
C VAL A 345 -5.70 -12.10 -20.17
N GLY A 346 -5.87 -12.99 -19.18
CA GLY A 346 -6.36 -14.35 -19.39
C GLY A 346 -6.26 -15.18 -18.11
N GLU A 347 -6.20 -16.49 -18.26
CA GLU A 347 -5.96 -17.46 -17.19
C GLU A 347 -4.90 -18.49 -17.59
N THR A 348 -4.32 -19.19 -16.62
CA THR A 348 -3.43 -20.34 -16.89
C THR A 348 -4.25 -21.56 -17.36
N SER A 349 -3.57 -22.64 -17.76
CA SER A 349 -4.22 -23.93 -18.06
C SER A 349 -5.05 -24.48 -16.89
N ASP A 350 -4.64 -24.16 -15.65
CA ASP A 350 -5.32 -24.57 -14.42
C ASP A 350 -6.43 -23.60 -14.01
N ARG A 351 -6.80 -22.64 -14.88
CA ARG A 351 -7.82 -21.61 -14.67
C ARG A 351 -7.50 -20.62 -13.55
N TYR A 352 -6.21 -20.31 -13.37
CA TYR A 352 -5.79 -19.22 -12.49
C TYR A 352 -5.72 -17.91 -13.26
N PRO A 353 -6.45 -16.84 -12.85
CA PRO A 353 -6.39 -15.54 -13.51
C PRO A 353 -4.97 -14.97 -13.60
N VAL A 354 -4.62 -14.44 -14.77
CA VAL A 354 -3.32 -13.83 -15.08
C VAL A 354 -3.50 -12.35 -15.39
N TYR A 355 -2.81 -11.51 -14.64
CA TYR A 355 -2.76 -10.07 -14.81
C TYR A 355 -1.40 -9.64 -15.35
N MET A 356 -1.38 -8.61 -16.18
CA MET A 356 -0.17 -8.04 -16.77
C MET A 356 -0.12 -6.52 -16.57
N PRO A 357 0.96 -5.96 -16.00
CA PRO A 357 1.14 -4.52 -15.87
C PRO A 357 1.58 -3.87 -17.18
N PHE A 358 0.94 -2.77 -17.53
CA PHE A 358 1.24 -1.93 -18.70
C PHE A 358 1.57 -0.48 -18.32
N ASP A 359 1.57 -0.17 -17.02
CA ASP A 359 1.62 1.17 -16.46
C ASP A 359 3.04 1.67 -16.14
N ASN A 360 4.07 0.90 -16.51
CA ASN A 360 5.46 1.16 -16.13
C ASN A 360 6.39 1.52 -17.30
N VAL A 361 6.08 1.10 -18.54
CA VAL A 361 6.91 1.37 -19.73
C VAL A 361 6.04 1.58 -20.96
N ASP A 362 6.49 2.45 -21.87
CA ASP A 362 5.83 2.67 -23.14
C ASP A 362 5.95 1.46 -24.05
N VAL A 363 4.84 1.08 -24.67
CA VAL A 363 4.75 -0.13 -25.51
C VAL A 363 3.81 0.06 -26.67
N SER A 364 4.06 -0.67 -27.75
CA SER A 364 3.08 -0.94 -28.79
C SER A 364 2.45 -2.30 -28.53
N ILE A 365 1.13 -2.39 -28.54
CA ILE A 365 0.41 -3.67 -28.41
C ILE A 365 -0.29 -4.03 -29.72
N ASN A 366 -0.08 -5.27 -30.16
CA ASN A 366 -0.81 -5.87 -31.27
C ASN A 366 -1.87 -6.82 -30.72
N LEU A 367 -3.14 -6.44 -30.90
CA LEU A 367 -4.32 -7.20 -30.46
C LEU A 367 -4.81 -8.04 -31.64
N GLY A 368 -5.01 -9.34 -31.43
CA GLY A 368 -5.16 -10.32 -32.52
C GLY A 368 -6.50 -10.26 -33.26
N ASP A 369 -7.56 -9.80 -32.60
CA ASP A 369 -8.91 -9.73 -33.13
C ASP A 369 -9.69 -8.58 -32.47
N ALA A 370 -10.88 -8.29 -33.00
CA ALA A 370 -11.77 -7.26 -32.47
C ALA A 370 -12.20 -7.55 -31.02
N ARG A 371 -12.29 -8.83 -30.64
CA ARG A 371 -12.69 -9.24 -29.29
C ARG A 371 -11.65 -8.85 -28.24
N LEU A 372 -10.40 -9.23 -28.46
CA LEU A 372 -9.25 -8.85 -27.63
C LEU A 372 -9.08 -7.35 -27.61
N PHE A 373 -9.31 -6.68 -28.74
CA PHE A 373 -9.31 -5.22 -28.80
C PHE A 373 -10.32 -4.63 -27.80
N THR A 374 -11.58 -5.05 -27.89
CA THR A 374 -12.64 -4.60 -26.98
C THR A 374 -12.27 -4.90 -25.53
N GLN A 375 -11.91 -6.14 -25.20
CA GLN A 375 -11.61 -6.54 -23.82
C GLN A 375 -10.42 -5.77 -23.25
N PHE A 376 -9.32 -5.64 -24.00
CA PHE A 376 -8.16 -4.90 -23.54
C PHE A 376 -8.51 -3.43 -23.27
N VAL A 377 -9.27 -2.80 -24.17
CA VAL A 377 -9.64 -1.39 -24.06
C VAL A 377 -10.59 -1.14 -22.89
N ILE A 378 -11.68 -1.92 -22.75
CA ILE A 378 -12.63 -1.72 -21.65
C ILE A 378 -12.00 -2.01 -20.29
N ARG A 379 -11.17 -3.06 -20.19
CA ARG A 379 -10.48 -3.40 -18.94
C ARG A 379 -9.43 -2.37 -18.60
N SER A 380 -8.72 -1.81 -19.58
CA SER A 380 -7.78 -0.72 -19.37
C SER A 380 -8.46 0.56 -18.88
N ALA A 381 -9.60 0.93 -19.46
CA ALA A 381 -10.40 2.06 -19.00
C ALA A 381 -10.90 1.84 -17.56
N ALA A 382 -11.45 0.66 -17.25
CA ALA A 382 -11.86 0.29 -15.89
C ALA A 382 -10.68 0.18 -14.90
N SER A 383 -9.47 -0.03 -15.42
CA SER A 383 -8.22 -0.04 -14.67
C SER A 383 -7.60 1.35 -14.51
N GLY A 384 -8.30 2.43 -14.88
CA GLY A 384 -7.85 3.81 -14.64
C GLY A 384 -7.03 4.45 -15.76
N ALA A 385 -6.89 3.79 -16.91
CA ALA A 385 -6.24 4.39 -18.05
C ALA A 385 -7.17 5.38 -18.78
N VAL A 386 -6.58 6.37 -19.43
CA VAL A 386 -7.27 7.24 -20.38
C VAL A 386 -7.11 6.66 -21.77
N VAL A 387 -8.20 6.12 -22.31
CA VAL A 387 -8.23 5.53 -23.65
C VAL A 387 -8.45 6.64 -24.69
N THR A 388 -7.67 6.63 -25.76
CA THR A 388 -7.87 7.45 -26.97
C THR A 388 -8.02 6.51 -28.17
N LEU A 389 -9.10 6.63 -28.94
CA LEU A 389 -9.38 5.80 -30.11
C LEU A 389 -9.50 6.63 -31.38
N SER A 390 -9.36 5.99 -32.54
CA SER A 390 -9.56 6.61 -33.85
C SER A 390 -10.99 7.16 -34.03
N PRO A 391 -11.20 8.17 -34.90
CA PRO A 391 -12.53 8.73 -35.17
C PRO A 391 -13.61 7.73 -35.56
N GLN A 392 -13.25 6.64 -36.22
CA GLN A 392 -14.18 5.55 -36.59
C GLN A 392 -14.79 4.82 -35.37
N PHE A 393 -14.15 4.87 -34.20
CA PHE A 393 -14.63 4.24 -32.97
C PHE A 393 -15.24 5.25 -31.99
N ARG A 394 -15.79 6.37 -32.48
CA ARG A 394 -16.31 7.46 -31.64
C ARG A 394 -17.39 7.00 -30.68
N GLU A 395 -18.34 6.19 -31.14
CA GLU A 395 -19.44 5.71 -30.29
C GLU A 395 -18.90 4.81 -29.18
N PHE A 396 -18.04 3.86 -29.54
CA PHE A 396 -17.35 2.99 -28.58
C PHE A 396 -16.50 3.76 -27.57
N ALA A 397 -15.73 4.76 -28.02
CA ALA A 397 -14.98 5.64 -27.15
C ALA A 397 -15.90 6.36 -26.14
N THR A 398 -17.05 6.85 -26.59
CA THR A 398 -18.01 7.55 -25.73
C THR A 398 -18.56 6.63 -24.62
N MET A 399 -18.87 5.37 -24.95
CA MET A 399 -19.37 4.39 -23.97
C MET A 399 -18.40 4.05 -22.84
N ILE A 400 -17.10 4.22 -23.05
CA ILE A 400 -16.05 3.94 -22.06
C ILE A 400 -15.46 5.21 -21.46
N ASN A 401 -16.03 6.38 -21.74
CA ASN A 401 -15.47 7.70 -21.40
C ASN A 401 -14.04 7.92 -21.95
N GLY A 402 -13.80 7.38 -23.15
CA GLY A 402 -12.58 7.53 -23.93
C GLY A 402 -12.58 8.80 -24.77
N ARG A 403 -11.39 9.20 -25.21
CA ARG A 403 -11.15 10.33 -26.11
C ARG A 403 -11.11 9.85 -27.56
N VAL A 404 -11.36 10.77 -28.49
CA VAL A 404 -11.17 10.53 -29.92
C VAL A 404 -9.93 11.28 -30.40
N GLY A 405 -9.03 10.59 -31.10
CA GLY A 405 -7.78 11.18 -31.57
C GLY A 405 -7.15 10.39 -32.72
N ARG A 406 -6.16 10.98 -33.38
CA ARG A 406 -5.46 10.36 -34.52
C ARG A 406 -4.55 9.19 -34.14
N VAL A 407 -4.07 9.16 -32.90
CA VAL A 407 -3.16 8.13 -32.39
C VAL A 407 -3.88 7.30 -31.34
N PRO A 408 -4.36 6.10 -31.69
CA PRO A 408 -4.97 5.18 -30.74
C PRO A 408 -3.99 4.76 -29.65
N ARG A 409 -4.34 5.00 -28.39
CA ARG A 409 -3.49 4.71 -27.23
C ARG A 409 -4.28 4.56 -25.95
N VAL A 410 -3.68 3.90 -24.99
CA VAL A 410 -4.10 3.77 -23.60
C VAL A 410 -3.04 4.45 -22.75
N ALA A 411 -3.36 5.61 -22.19
CA ALA A 411 -2.45 6.39 -21.36
C ALA A 411 -2.64 6.00 -19.88
N TRP A 412 -1.59 5.46 -19.29
CA TRP A 412 -1.44 5.16 -17.87
C TRP A 412 -0.83 6.38 -17.16
N PRO A 413 -0.81 6.42 -15.82
CA PRO A 413 -0.17 7.52 -15.09
C PRO A 413 1.30 7.77 -15.50
N ASN A 414 2.06 6.70 -15.76
CA ASN A 414 3.52 6.77 -16.00
C ASN A 414 3.96 6.13 -17.32
N ALA A 415 3.03 5.69 -18.17
CA ALA A 415 3.34 4.96 -19.39
C ALA A 415 2.22 5.09 -20.43
N THR A 416 2.52 4.78 -21.68
CA THR A 416 1.57 4.76 -22.79
C THR A 416 1.62 3.43 -23.52
N THR A 417 0.47 2.78 -23.65
CA THR A 417 0.30 1.62 -24.52
C THR A 417 -0.35 2.05 -25.84
N TYR A 418 0.41 2.08 -26.92
CA TYR A 418 -0.07 2.39 -28.27
C TYR A 418 -0.83 1.20 -28.87
N LEU A 419 -2.05 1.45 -29.34
CA LEU A 419 -2.94 0.42 -29.91
C LEU A 419 -2.62 0.22 -31.41
N GLY A 420 -1.39 -0.17 -31.69
CA GLY A 420 -0.86 -0.32 -33.04
C GLY A 420 0.66 -0.14 -33.10
N PRO A 421 1.28 -0.32 -34.28
CA PRO A 421 2.72 -0.13 -34.45
C PRO A 421 3.15 1.29 -34.05
N HIS A 422 4.20 1.38 -33.22
CA HIS A 422 4.81 2.66 -32.86
C HIS A 422 6.33 2.47 -32.79
N GLN A 423 7.10 3.37 -33.40
CA GLN A 423 8.56 3.27 -33.41
C GLN A 423 9.15 3.65 -32.05
N GLY A 424 10.30 3.06 -31.72
CA GLY A 424 11.08 3.40 -30.53
C GLY A 424 10.57 2.82 -29.20
N VAL A 425 9.53 1.98 -29.21
CA VAL A 425 8.96 1.36 -28.01
C VAL A 425 8.94 -0.16 -28.10
N GLY A 426 8.88 -0.84 -26.96
CA GLY A 426 8.76 -2.30 -26.91
C GLY A 426 7.48 -2.79 -27.58
N ARG A 427 7.50 -4.02 -28.10
CA ARG A 427 6.34 -4.65 -28.74
C ARG A 427 5.75 -5.72 -27.83
N VAL A 428 4.42 -5.68 -27.67
CA VAL A 428 3.62 -6.71 -27.03
C VAL A 428 2.68 -7.31 -28.07
N ILE A 429 2.52 -8.62 -28.07
CA ILE A 429 1.52 -9.31 -28.89
C ILE A 429 0.59 -10.05 -27.93
N LEU A 430 -0.70 -9.72 -27.99
CA LEU A 430 -1.73 -10.43 -27.25
C LEU A 430 -2.57 -11.24 -28.22
N ARG A 431 -2.65 -12.55 -27.97
CA ARG A 431 -3.45 -13.53 -28.69
C ARG A 431 -4.33 -14.30 -27.71
N PRO A 432 -5.35 -15.04 -28.19
CA PRO A 432 -6.24 -15.77 -27.28
C PRO A 432 -5.55 -16.84 -26.44
N ASN A 433 -4.39 -17.34 -26.88
CA ASN A 433 -3.65 -18.45 -26.28
C ASN A 433 -2.26 -18.07 -25.70
N PHE A 434 -1.77 -16.85 -25.93
CA PHE A 434 -0.49 -16.39 -25.39
C PHE A 434 -0.39 -14.86 -25.33
N ILE A 435 0.51 -14.38 -24.50
CA ILE A 435 1.03 -13.02 -24.53
C ILE A 435 2.55 -13.04 -24.72
N ASP A 436 3.02 -12.32 -25.74
CA ASP A 436 4.44 -12.05 -26.01
C ASP A 436 4.76 -10.65 -25.51
N THR A 437 5.77 -10.53 -24.66
CA THR A 437 6.28 -9.27 -24.13
C THR A 437 7.80 -9.24 -24.27
N PRO A 438 8.44 -8.05 -24.24
CA PRO A 438 9.90 -7.95 -24.27
C PRO A 438 10.63 -8.80 -23.21
N ARG A 439 9.93 -9.10 -22.10
CA ARG A 439 10.45 -9.96 -21.03
C ARG A 439 10.10 -11.44 -21.22
N HIS A 440 8.91 -11.72 -21.74
CA HIS A 440 8.36 -13.07 -21.85
C HIS A 440 8.00 -13.35 -23.30
N ARG A 441 8.81 -14.14 -24.02
CA ARG A 441 8.61 -14.38 -25.46
C ARG A 441 7.23 -14.98 -25.78
N GLN A 442 6.75 -15.96 -25.02
CA GLN A 442 5.40 -16.53 -25.19
C GLN A 442 4.90 -17.07 -23.86
N LEU A 443 4.28 -16.22 -23.03
CA LEU A 443 3.60 -16.66 -21.82
C LEU A 443 2.24 -17.26 -22.22
N PRO A 444 1.99 -18.57 -22.02
CA PRO A 444 0.73 -19.19 -22.38
C PRO A 444 -0.39 -18.68 -21.47
N ILE A 445 -1.53 -18.34 -22.08
CA ILE A 445 -2.74 -17.93 -21.39
C ILE A 445 -3.95 -18.53 -22.11
N THR A 446 -5.09 -18.61 -21.44
CA THR A 446 -6.38 -18.86 -22.06
C THR A 446 -7.24 -17.63 -21.89
N LEU A 447 -7.88 -17.18 -22.96
CA LEU A 447 -8.72 -15.98 -22.91
C LEU A 447 -9.96 -16.19 -22.02
N ILE A 448 -10.16 -15.30 -21.05
CA ILE A 448 -11.37 -15.25 -20.24
C ILE A 448 -12.44 -14.44 -20.97
N ASN A 449 -13.64 -15.01 -21.10
CA ASN A 449 -14.79 -14.40 -21.76
C ASN A 449 -15.97 -14.22 -20.79
N PRO A 450 -15.99 -13.14 -19.97
CA PRO A 450 -17.13 -12.82 -19.13
C PRO A 450 -18.32 -12.41 -20.01
N ARG A 451 -19.52 -12.94 -19.71
CA ARG A 451 -20.76 -12.59 -20.44
C ARG A 451 -21.07 -11.10 -20.36
N GLU A 452 -20.65 -10.51 -19.25
CA GLU A 452 -20.71 -9.10 -18.90
C GLU A 452 -20.09 -8.19 -19.96
N GLU A 453 -18.98 -8.63 -20.58
CA GLU A 453 -18.22 -7.83 -21.54
C GLU A 453 -18.81 -7.88 -22.96
N SER A 454 -19.68 -8.86 -23.27
CA SER A 454 -20.22 -9.09 -24.61
C SER A 454 -21.00 -7.90 -25.17
N ARG A 455 -21.65 -7.09 -24.32
CA ARG A 455 -22.39 -5.88 -24.77
C ARG A 455 -21.49 -4.85 -25.47
N TYR A 456 -20.22 -4.79 -25.08
CA TYR A 456 -19.24 -3.88 -25.65
C TYR A 456 -18.66 -4.40 -26.96
N GLN A 457 -18.75 -5.70 -27.21
CA GLN A 457 -18.31 -6.30 -28.47
C GLN A 457 -19.31 -5.98 -29.59
N MET A 458 -20.61 -6.10 -29.32
CA MET A 458 -21.67 -5.76 -30.28
C MET A 458 -21.60 -4.29 -30.74
N ALA A 459 -21.16 -3.40 -29.86
CA ALA A 459 -20.98 -1.98 -30.14
C ALA A 459 -19.80 -1.64 -31.08
N LEU A 460 -18.90 -2.59 -31.33
CA LEU A 460 -17.75 -2.41 -32.22
C LEU A 460 -18.00 -2.99 -33.62
N GLU A 461 -19.07 -3.78 -33.77
CA GLU A 461 -19.54 -4.39 -35.02
C GLU A 461 -20.59 -3.52 -35.76
N GLN A 462 -21.12 -2.50 -35.08
CA GLN A 462 -21.97 -1.44 -35.63
C GLN A 462 -21.10 -0.27 -36.07
#